data_AF-A0A6P0Y6Y0-F1
#
_entry.id   AF-A0A6P0Y6Y0-F1
#
_cell.length_a   1.000
_cell.length_b   1.000
_cell.length_c   1.000
_cell.angle_alpha   90.00
_cell.angle_beta   90.00
_cell.angle_gamma   90.00
#
_symmetry.space_group_name_H-M   'P 1'
#
loop_
_entity.id
_entity.type
_entity.pdbx_description
1 polymer ?
#
loop_
_entity_poly.entity_id
_entity_poly.type
_entity_poly.pdbx_seq_one_letter_code
_entity_poly.pdbx_strand_id
1 'polypeptide(L)' 'MKTQWENFLQNLGEWHGSFTKISAQGDIVEDTPSILILESLDDQNKT' A
#
# COMPACT_ATOMS: atom_id res chain seq x y z
N MET A 1 15.82 -13.63 10.90
CA MET A 1 14.34 -13.50 10.91
C MET A 1 14.07 -12.01 10.90
N LYS A 2 13.29 -11.49 9.95
CA LYS A 2 12.97 -10.06 9.92
C LYS A 2 11.94 -9.72 11.01
N THR A 3 12.03 -8.53 11.59
CA THR A 3 10.99 -8.00 12.47
C THR A 3 9.71 -7.70 11.68
N GLN A 4 8.58 -7.55 12.37
CA GLN A 4 7.34 -7.15 11.71
C GLN A 4 7.48 -5.79 11.00
N TRP A 5 8.27 -4.89 11.59
CA TRP A 5 8.57 -3.58 10.97
C TRP A 5 9.40 -3.72 9.69
N GLU A 6 10.46 -4.53 9.72
CA GLU A 6 11.29 -4.79 8.53
C GLU A 6 10.53 -5.49 7.39
N ASN A 7 9.49 -6.27 7.71
CA ASN A 7 8.59 -6.85 6.72
C ASN A 7 7.64 -5.80 6.13
N PHE A 8 7.10 -4.89 6.94
CA PHE A 8 6.24 -3.81 6.47
C PHE A 8 7.00 -2.88 5.51
N LEU A 9 8.24 -2.52 5.84
CA LEU A 9 9.09 -1.66 4.99
C LEU A 9 9.42 -2.25 3.61
N GLN A 10 9.15 -3.54 3.35
CA GLN A 10 9.27 -4.09 2.00
C GLN A 10 8.22 -3.56 1.02
N ASN A 11 7.17 -2.88 1.51
CA ASN A 11 6.08 -2.32 0.71
C ASN A 11 6.33 -0.86 0.29
N LEU A 12 7.48 -0.28 0.63
CA LEU A 12 7.84 1.08 0.19
C LEU A 12 7.81 1.19 -1.35
N GLY A 13 7.30 2.30 -1.86
CA GLY A 13 7.12 2.56 -3.28
C GLY A 13 5.78 3.18 -3.63
N GLU A 14 5.54 3.36 -4.93
CA GLU A 14 4.29 3.86 -5.49
C GLU A 14 3.47 2.70 -6.08
N TRP A 15 2.22 2.58 -5.63
CA TRP A 15 1.31 1.52 -6.01
C TRP A 15 0.11 2.12 -6.77
N HIS A 16 0.02 1.79 -8.06
CA HIS A 16 -1.11 2.18 -8.90
C HIS A 16 -2.13 1.05 -8.98
N GLY A 17 -3.40 1.35 -8.77
CA GLY A 17 -4.46 0.37 -8.83
C GLY A 17 -5.83 1.02 -8.70
N SER A 18 -6.77 0.28 -8.11
CA SER A 18 -8.09 0.79 -7.77
C SER A 18 -8.63 0.17 -6.48
N PHE A 19 -9.54 0.88 -5.83
CA PHE A 19 -10.43 0.33 -4.82
C PHE A 19 -11.72 -0.12 -5.52
N THR A 20 -11.87 -1.43 -5.68
CA THR A 20 -13.08 -2.03 -6.28
C THR A 20 -14.00 -2.57 -5.20
N LYS A 21 -15.24 -2.08 -5.17
CA LYS A 21 -16.30 -2.60 -4.31
C LYS A 21 -17.04 -3.71 -5.05
N ILE A 22 -17.12 -4.88 -4.42
CA ILE A 22 -17.75 -6.07 -4.99
C ILE A 22 -18.95 -6.47 -4.10
N SER A 23 -20.07 -6.85 -4.71
CA SER A 23 -21.25 -7.37 -4.04
C SER A 23 -20.99 -8.77 -3.45
N ALA A 24 -21.86 -9.26 -2.57
CA ALA A 24 -21.77 -10.62 -2.07
C ALA A 24 -21.95 -11.68 -3.18
N GLN A 25 -22.53 -11.30 -4.31
CA GLN A 25 -22.75 -12.14 -5.48
C GLN A 25 -21.57 -12.12 -6.46
N GLY A 26 -20.57 -11.26 -6.23
CA GLY A 26 -19.39 -11.11 -7.08
C GLY A 26 -19.48 -10.00 -8.11
N ASP A 27 -20.55 -9.19 -8.10
CA ASP A 27 -20.71 -8.09 -9.05
C ASP A 27 -19.89 -6.88 -8.64
N ILE A 28 -19.25 -6.21 -9.60
CA ILE A 28 -18.60 -4.92 -9.36
C ILE A 28 -19.67 -3.85 -9.16
N VAL A 29 -19.65 -3.19 -8.01
CA VAL A 29 -20.59 -2.13 -7.63
C VAL A 29 -19.99 -0.75 -7.91
N GLU A 30 -18.71 -0.58 -7.63
CA GLU A 30 -17.99 0.69 -7.77
C GLU A 30 -16.50 0.42 -7.95
N ASP A 31 -15.83 1.24 -8.74
CA ASP A 31 -14.38 1.20 -8.90
C ASP A 31 -13.82 2.62 -8.86
N THR A 32 -12.86 2.85 -7.97
CA THR A 32 -12.17 4.13 -7.83
C THR A 32 -10.67 3.95 -8.06
N PRO A 33 -10.10 4.52 -9.14
CA PRO A 33 -8.66 4.51 -9.36
C PRO A 33 -7.90 5.15 -8.19
N SER A 34 -6.75 4.59 -7.82
CA SER A 34 -5.95 5.04 -6.69
C SER A 34 -4.45 4.95 -6.94
N ILE A 35 -3.72 5.87 -6.32
CA ILE A 35 -2.27 5.82 -6.17
C ILE A 35 -1.98 5.82 -4.66
N LEU A 36 -1.24 4.83 -4.17
CA LEU A 36 -0.79 4.72 -2.79
C LEU A 36 0.72 4.82 -2.74
N ILE A 37 1.22 5.82 -2.03
CA ILE A 37 2.66 6.07 -1.87
C ILE A 37 3.05 5.69 -0.45
N LEU A 38 3.93 4.71 -0.31
CA LEU A 38 4.57 4.36 0.96
C LEU A 38 6.02 4.82 0.90
N GLU A 39 6.33 5.84 1.70
CA GLU A 39 7.66 6.40 1.81
C GLU A 39 8.18 6.29 3.25
N SER A 40 9.49 6.11 3.38
CA SER A 40 10.18 6.21 4.67
C SER A 40 10.65 7.65 4.83
N LEU A 41 10.27 8.28 5.93
CA LEU A 41 10.69 9.65 6.25
C LEU A 41 12.07 9.70 6.93
N ASP A 42 12.71 8.55 7.14
CA ASP A 42 13.93 8.43 7.91
C ASP A 42 15.17 8.47 7.01
N ASP A 43 15.65 9.69 6.72
CA ASP A 43 16.94 9.95 6.06
C ASP A 43 17.77 11.04 6.77
N GLN A 44 17.50 11.37 8.05
CA GLN A 44 18.15 12.51 8.74
C GLN A 44 18.79 12.25 10.12
N ASN A 45 19.11 11.02 10.55
CA ASN A 45 19.94 10.83 11.75
C ASN A 45 20.81 9.56 11.71
N LYS A 46 21.68 9.46 10.69
CA LYS A 46 22.91 8.68 10.80
C LYS A 46 24.10 9.64 10.77
N THR A 47 24.30 10.34 11.88
CA THR A 47 25.57 11.02 12.21
C THR A 47 26.46 10.05 12.97
#